data_AF-N1ULF1-F1
#
_entry.id   AF-N1ULF1-F1
#
_cell.length_a   1.000
_cell.length_b   1.000
_cell.length_c   1.000
_cell.angle_alpha   90.00
_cell.angle_beta   90.00
_cell.angle_gamma   90.00
#
_symmetry.space_group_name_H-M   'P 1'
#
loop_
_entity.id
_entity.type
_entity.pdbx_description
1 polymer ?
#
loop_
_entity_poly.entity_id
_entity_poly.type
_entity_poly.pdbx_seq_one_letter_code
_entity_poly.pdbx_strand_id
1 'polypeptide(L)'
;MDKLAGITFPSVGKRVFPEDWIHEQESKSNATIQRDMDAYGAGIDSGGTIVVGTGANHVDLTDTLIAYDDSGKRVCVPPTSNILTPNNVTVTLVVRHKFQETPYDSPSNLPSDGPIVWRDDSYEFICRQGSLVTGDIPLRSITTNGSGAVTIGADLRVWRGLKGNRIKDGEVVESKQATSVKTGLVTDLHSDIVTGINPDINNPLKFVKGINQVYLFFKNFLDVTFKQERKFVGEMFWMDDIRSASVDFPAFCLASPDQLINSSGSGGMPDLVSYWLNKPFRYDPLGTNVIDFDAISYTISSNVLTVTFANTTACQKMIDALVEDNLVHGSFTNWMTGTLQQAIGAVPANATLAISALSSGSRTISFTCVAANSSGSLSGVKLRFYKHRLPDITPGTTVTNQARHFAMQGRGFVAVMDSDSDWIGGLRRRDRFQGHAHELWLNSNNSTIGGTTAINWGAGPNTPTSASTNGTSPGNSIRSPIADGNNGLPRTGKTTDARGLSAFPYVFAKRVL
;
A
#
# COMPACT_ATOMS: atom_id res chain seq x y z
N MET A 1 26.76 6.73 -17.32
CA MET A 1 26.04 7.99 -17.58
C MET A 1 24.56 7.69 -17.55
N ASP A 2 23.78 8.57 -16.93
CA ASP A 2 22.34 8.38 -16.76
C ASP A 2 21.64 8.33 -18.14
N LYS A 3 20.72 7.38 -18.32
CA LYS A 3 20.04 7.12 -19.63
C LYS A 3 18.80 8.01 -19.84
N LEU A 4 18.69 9.08 -19.07
CA LEU A 4 17.52 9.94 -18.95
C LEU A 4 17.91 11.41 -19.03
N ALA A 5 16.97 12.22 -19.53
CA ALA A 5 16.99 13.67 -19.43
C ALA A 5 16.94 14.13 -17.97
N GLY A 6 17.40 15.35 -17.73
CA GLY A 6 17.54 15.95 -16.40
C GLY A 6 18.83 16.74 -16.26
N ILE A 7 19.25 17.01 -15.03
CA ILE A 7 20.44 17.83 -14.77
C ILE A 7 21.72 16.99 -14.77
N THR A 8 22.82 17.62 -15.16
CA THR A 8 24.16 17.08 -14.89
C THR A 8 24.56 17.52 -13.50
N PHE A 9 24.43 16.61 -12.52
CA PHE A 9 24.80 16.90 -11.15
C PHE A 9 26.27 17.35 -11.06
N PRO A 10 26.54 18.50 -10.43
CA PRO A 10 27.89 18.99 -10.34
C PRO A 10 28.71 18.13 -9.39
N SER A 11 30.01 17.96 -9.70
CA SER A 11 30.95 17.41 -8.73
C SER A 11 31.09 18.35 -7.52
N VAL A 12 31.24 17.76 -6.32
CA VAL A 12 31.35 18.36 -4.97
C VAL A 12 31.50 19.89 -4.93
N GLY A 13 30.57 20.56 -4.25
CA GLY A 13 30.71 21.96 -3.79
C GLY A 13 29.83 22.99 -4.49
N LYS A 14 29.22 22.65 -5.63
CA LYS A 14 28.29 23.55 -6.33
C LYS A 14 26.84 23.35 -5.88
N ARG A 15 26.13 24.45 -5.64
CA ARG A 15 24.73 24.47 -5.22
C ARG A 15 23.81 24.02 -6.36
N VAL A 16 22.74 23.31 -6.00
CA VAL A 16 21.61 22.93 -6.87
C VAL A 16 20.37 23.61 -6.30
N PHE A 17 19.58 24.25 -7.16
CA PHE A 17 18.44 25.06 -6.73
C PHE A 17 17.11 24.30 -6.90
N PRO A 18 16.01 24.77 -6.28
CA PRO A 18 14.70 24.14 -6.45
C PRO A 18 14.27 23.98 -7.90
N GLU A 19 14.60 24.94 -8.78
CA GLU A 19 14.26 24.87 -10.20
C GLU A 19 14.98 23.73 -10.93
N ASP A 20 16.27 23.51 -10.60
CA ASP A 20 17.05 22.39 -11.13
C ASP A 20 16.45 21.05 -10.67
N TRP A 21 15.97 20.98 -9.42
CA TRP A 21 15.32 19.80 -8.89
C TRP A 21 13.95 19.55 -9.54
N ILE A 22 13.16 20.60 -9.78
CA ILE A 22 11.88 20.49 -10.50
C ILE A 22 12.12 19.96 -11.90
N HIS A 23 13.06 20.55 -12.65
CA HIS A 23 13.41 20.10 -13.99
C HIS A 23 13.89 18.63 -14.02
N GLU A 24 14.72 18.22 -13.05
CA GLU A 24 15.16 16.84 -12.87
C GLU A 24 13.98 15.87 -12.66
N GLN A 25 13.06 16.21 -11.75
CA GLN A 25 11.93 15.34 -11.41
C GLN A 25 10.90 15.26 -12.54
N GLU A 26 10.57 16.39 -13.17
CA GLU A 26 9.64 16.44 -14.30
C GLU A 26 10.20 15.68 -15.51
N SER A 27 11.50 15.83 -15.81
CA SER A 27 12.16 15.10 -16.91
C SER A 27 12.13 13.59 -16.68
N LYS A 28 12.44 13.14 -15.46
CA LYS A 28 12.39 11.71 -15.09
C LYS A 28 10.97 11.16 -15.09
N SER A 29 10.01 11.93 -14.60
CA SER A 29 8.59 11.57 -14.60
C SER A 29 8.07 11.40 -16.02
N ASN A 30 8.29 12.38 -16.89
CA ASN A 30 7.89 12.34 -18.30
C ASN A 30 8.52 11.16 -19.04
N ALA A 31 9.82 10.91 -18.84
CA ALA A 31 10.49 9.77 -19.46
C ALA A 31 9.92 8.41 -18.99
N THR A 32 9.53 8.33 -17.71
CA THR A 32 8.91 7.12 -17.14
C THR A 32 7.52 6.89 -17.72
N ILE A 33 6.69 7.93 -17.78
CA ILE A 33 5.33 7.87 -18.34
C ILE A 33 5.39 7.48 -19.82
N GLN A 34 6.24 8.13 -20.62
CA GLN A 34 6.37 7.83 -22.04
C GLN A 34 6.86 6.40 -22.29
N ARG A 35 7.82 5.91 -21.49
CA ARG A 35 8.30 4.51 -21.59
C ARG A 35 7.29 3.48 -21.11
N ASP A 36 6.43 3.80 -20.14
CA ASP A 36 5.39 2.87 -19.67
C ASP A 36 4.17 2.84 -20.60
N MET A 37 3.87 3.97 -21.26
CA MET A 37 2.85 4.04 -22.31
C MET A 37 3.25 3.26 -23.57
N ASP A 38 4.54 3.24 -23.89
CA ASP A 38 5.01 2.65 -25.13
C ASP A 38 5.48 1.20 -24.90
N ALA A 39 4.53 0.26 -24.86
CA ALA A 39 4.69 -1.17 -24.52
C ALA A 39 5.60 -2.01 -25.47
N TYR A 40 6.32 -1.37 -26.39
CA TYR A 40 6.99 -2.01 -27.52
C TYR A 40 8.52 -2.04 -27.42
N GLY A 41 9.17 -2.97 -28.12
CA GLY A 41 10.62 -3.06 -28.25
C GLY A 41 11.26 -1.89 -29.03
N ALA A 42 12.52 -2.01 -29.45
CA ALA A 42 13.14 -1.02 -30.34
C ALA A 42 12.41 -0.94 -31.70
N GLY A 43 12.49 0.20 -32.39
CA GLY A 43 11.91 0.41 -33.72
C GLY A 43 11.07 1.69 -33.87
N ILE A 44 10.38 1.81 -35.01
CA ILE A 44 9.48 2.92 -35.35
C ILE A 44 8.08 2.68 -34.77
N ASP A 45 7.60 3.60 -33.95
CA ASP A 45 6.26 3.59 -33.36
C ASP A 45 5.24 4.19 -34.32
N SER A 46 5.56 5.36 -34.86
CA SER A 46 4.75 6.09 -35.83
C SER A 46 5.62 6.99 -36.72
N GLY A 47 5.14 7.25 -37.94
CA GLY A 47 5.75 8.19 -38.89
C GLY A 47 7.02 7.70 -39.59
N GLY A 48 7.94 8.64 -39.87
CA GLY A 48 9.22 8.36 -40.54
C GLY A 48 9.12 8.35 -42.06
N THR A 49 8.13 9.05 -42.63
CA THR A 49 7.92 9.12 -44.08
C THR A 49 8.90 10.11 -44.70
N ILE A 50 9.85 9.58 -45.48
CA ILE A 50 10.88 10.36 -46.16
C ILE A 50 10.50 10.56 -47.63
N VAL A 51 10.57 11.80 -48.08
CA VAL A 51 10.36 12.19 -49.49
C VAL A 51 11.57 12.96 -50.02
N VAL A 52 11.65 13.10 -51.34
CA VAL A 52 12.65 13.97 -51.98
C VAL A 52 12.32 15.42 -51.61
N GLY A 53 13.29 16.12 -51.03
CA GLY A 53 13.12 17.50 -50.59
C GLY A 53 13.39 18.50 -51.70
N THR A 54 13.22 19.78 -51.37
CA THR A 54 13.51 20.88 -52.30
C THR A 54 15.00 21.18 -52.36
N GLY A 55 15.58 21.14 -53.57
CA GLY A 55 16.99 21.48 -53.81
C GLY A 55 17.91 20.26 -53.97
N ALA A 56 19.15 20.50 -54.39
CA ALA A 56 20.12 19.43 -54.62
C ALA A 56 20.50 18.76 -53.30
N ASN A 57 20.51 17.41 -53.26
CA ASN A 57 20.91 16.59 -52.13
C ASN A 57 20.06 16.74 -50.85
N HIS A 58 18.76 17.04 -50.95
CA HIS A 58 17.89 17.17 -49.79
C HIS A 58 16.76 16.13 -49.76
N VAL A 59 16.40 15.69 -48.56
CA VAL A 59 15.20 14.91 -48.27
C VAL A 59 14.39 15.59 -47.17
N ASP A 60 13.09 15.31 -47.13
CA ASP A 60 12.19 15.86 -46.13
C ASP A 60 11.52 14.74 -45.34
N LEU A 61 11.33 14.94 -44.04
CA LEU A 61 10.45 14.15 -43.19
C LEU A 61 9.09 14.85 -43.13
N THR A 62 8.04 14.20 -43.64
CA THR A 62 6.72 14.83 -43.81
C THR A 62 5.81 14.70 -42.59
N ASP A 63 6.07 13.72 -41.72
CA ASP A 63 5.25 13.39 -40.56
C ASP A 63 6.07 13.37 -39.27
N THR A 64 5.41 13.47 -38.12
CA THR A 64 6.09 13.32 -36.83
C THR A 64 6.56 11.89 -36.70
N LEU A 65 7.87 11.70 -36.56
CA LEU A 65 8.48 10.41 -36.29
C LEU A 65 8.59 10.19 -34.78
N ILE A 66 8.02 9.09 -34.29
CA ILE A 66 8.25 8.57 -32.94
C ILE A 66 8.94 7.22 -33.08
N ALA A 67 10.13 7.08 -32.49
CA ALA A 67 10.90 5.86 -32.58
C ALA A 67 11.77 5.61 -31.34
N TYR A 68 12.25 4.38 -31.21
CA TYR A 68 13.06 3.94 -30.09
C TYR A 68 14.30 3.17 -30.54
N ASP A 69 15.43 3.49 -29.93
CA ASP A 69 16.68 2.79 -30.19
C ASP A 69 16.74 1.41 -29.49
N ASP A 70 17.80 0.65 -29.78
CA ASP A 70 18.08 -0.66 -29.17
C ASP A 70 18.22 -0.64 -27.64
N SER A 71 18.49 0.55 -27.08
CA SER A 71 18.70 0.82 -25.67
C SER A 71 17.44 1.35 -24.97
N GLY A 72 16.34 1.52 -25.70
CA GLY A 72 15.05 2.01 -25.20
C GLY A 72 14.97 3.54 -25.04
N LYS A 73 15.85 4.30 -25.70
CA LYS A 73 15.75 5.76 -25.75
C LYS A 73 14.75 6.18 -26.82
N ARG A 74 13.83 7.05 -26.44
CA ARG A 74 12.79 7.59 -27.30
C ARG A 74 13.36 8.74 -28.12
N VAL A 75 12.99 8.81 -29.39
CA VAL A 75 13.25 9.93 -30.29
C VAL A 75 11.92 10.41 -30.86
N CYS A 76 11.68 11.71 -30.74
CA CYS A 76 10.52 12.38 -31.31
C CYS A 76 11.01 13.47 -32.26
N VAL A 77 10.79 13.27 -33.56
CA VAL A 77 11.21 14.22 -34.60
C VAL A 77 9.97 14.85 -35.22
N PRO A 78 9.75 16.17 -35.07
CA PRO A 78 8.71 16.86 -35.83
C PRO A 78 9.02 16.83 -37.33
N PRO A 79 8.00 17.08 -38.20
CA PRO A 79 8.23 17.24 -39.63
C PRO A 79 9.37 18.23 -39.89
N THR A 80 10.38 17.78 -40.62
CA THR A 80 11.64 18.50 -40.82
C THR A 80 11.97 18.51 -42.30
N SER A 81 12.09 19.70 -42.88
CA SER A 81 12.50 19.88 -44.28
C SER A 81 14.00 20.14 -44.40
N ASN A 82 14.52 20.01 -45.62
CA ASN A 82 15.91 20.28 -45.99
C ASN A 82 16.93 19.46 -45.19
N ILE A 83 16.68 18.17 -45.01
CA ILE A 83 17.66 17.24 -44.43
C ILE A 83 18.73 16.98 -45.49
N LEU A 84 19.95 17.45 -45.24
CA LEU A 84 21.07 17.34 -46.17
C LEU A 84 21.58 15.89 -46.26
N THR A 85 21.77 15.44 -47.49
CA THR A 85 22.39 14.15 -47.82
C THR A 85 23.73 14.38 -48.54
N PRO A 86 24.75 13.52 -48.38
CA PRO A 86 26.01 13.72 -49.09
C PRO A 86 25.84 13.51 -50.59
N ASN A 87 26.65 14.20 -51.40
CA ASN A 87 26.56 14.17 -52.87
C ASN A 87 27.21 12.91 -53.48
N ASN A 88 26.66 12.42 -54.59
CA ASN A 88 27.19 11.30 -55.38
C ASN A 88 27.48 10.02 -54.58
N VAL A 89 26.60 9.65 -53.66
CA VAL A 89 26.78 8.47 -52.79
C VAL A 89 25.44 7.86 -52.36
N THR A 90 25.46 6.56 -52.05
CA THR A 90 24.36 5.87 -51.36
C THR A 90 24.62 5.84 -49.86
N VAL A 91 23.66 6.31 -49.08
CA VAL A 91 23.70 6.36 -47.62
C VAL A 91 22.46 5.70 -47.03
N THR A 92 22.57 5.25 -45.78
CA THR A 92 21.39 4.95 -44.97
C THR A 92 21.09 6.18 -44.13
N LEU A 93 19.91 6.78 -44.31
CA LEU A 93 19.42 7.83 -43.44
C LEU A 93 18.95 7.21 -42.13
N VAL A 94 19.60 7.61 -41.03
CA VAL A 94 19.26 7.17 -39.68
C VAL A 94 18.91 8.38 -38.82
N VAL A 95 18.06 8.13 -37.82
CA VAL A 95 17.82 9.07 -36.72
C VAL A 95 18.43 8.49 -35.47
N ARG A 96 19.03 9.36 -34.64
CA ARG A 96 19.66 8.97 -33.39
C ARG A 96 19.25 9.91 -32.26
N HIS A 97 19.08 9.34 -31.07
CA HIS A 97 18.90 10.10 -29.83
C HIS A 97 20.18 10.84 -29.45
N LYS A 98 20.04 12.12 -29.10
CA LYS A 98 21.11 12.96 -28.57
C LYS A 98 20.57 13.77 -27.40
N PHE A 99 21.41 14.04 -26.41
CA PHE A 99 21.06 15.04 -25.40
C PHE A 99 21.42 16.44 -25.90
N GLN A 100 20.45 17.34 -25.86
CA GLN A 100 20.71 18.77 -26.01
C GLN A 100 21.11 19.30 -24.64
N GLU A 101 22.32 19.84 -24.54
CA GLU A 101 22.86 20.37 -23.30
C GLU A 101 22.67 21.90 -23.27
N THR A 102 21.93 22.39 -22.28
CA THR A 102 21.62 23.81 -22.10
C THR A 102 22.15 24.29 -20.75
N PRO A 103 23.11 25.23 -20.71
CA PRO A 103 23.51 25.86 -19.46
C PRO A 103 22.38 26.73 -18.90
N TYR A 104 21.98 26.47 -17.66
CA TYR A 104 20.98 27.25 -16.92
C TYR A 104 21.61 27.86 -15.67
N ASP A 105 21.45 29.18 -15.48
CA ASP A 105 21.89 29.87 -14.27
C ASP A 105 20.67 30.33 -13.47
N SER A 106 20.50 29.79 -12.26
CA SER A 106 19.36 30.14 -11.42
C SER A 106 19.49 31.60 -10.95
N PRO A 107 18.41 32.41 -10.99
CA PRO A 107 18.40 33.75 -10.41
C PRO A 107 18.77 33.79 -8.92
N SER A 108 18.61 32.66 -8.22
CA SER A 108 18.95 32.47 -6.81
C SER A 108 20.44 32.17 -6.56
N ASN A 109 21.25 32.04 -7.62
CA ASN A 109 22.67 31.73 -7.56
C ASN A 109 23.53 32.98 -7.26
N LEU A 110 23.41 33.50 -6.04
CA LEU A 110 24.17 34.65 -5.56
C LEU A 110 24.95 34.31 -4.27
N PRO A 111 26.28 34.51 -4.22
CA PRO A 111 27.18 34.77 -5.35
C PRO A 111 27.13 33.61 -6.38
N SER A 112 27.40 33.88 -7.67
CA SER A 112 27.25 32.85 -8.73
C SER A 112 28.37 31.81 -8.69
N ASP A 113 28.00 30.54 -8.56
CA ASP A 113 28.89 29.38 -8.72
C ASP A 113 28.90 28.87 -10.19
N GLY A 114 28.34 29.65 -11.12
CA GLY A 114 28.16 29.32 -12.54
C GLY A 114 26.94 28.45 -12.85
N PRO A 115 26.61 28.19 -14.13
CA PRO A 115 25.38 27.52 -14.55
C PRO A 115 25.40 25.99 -14.33
N ILE A 116 24.23 25.39 -14.08
CA ILE A 116 24.01 23.94 -14.11
C ILE A 116 23.62 23.53 -15.53
N VAL A 117 24.11 22.39 -16.01
CA VAL A 117 23.81 21.91 -17.37
C VAL A 117 22.56 21.05 -17.33
N TRP A 118 21.49 21.53 -17.96
CA TRP A 118 20.28 20.77 -18.22
C TRP A 118 20.46 19.94 -19.49
N ARG A 119 19.98 18.69 -19.48
CA ARG A 119 20.06 17.76 -20.60
C ARG A 119 18.67 17.35 -21.01
N ASP A 120 18.24 17.84 -22.17
CA ASP A 120 16.94 17.52 -22.74
C ASP A 120 17.06 16.45 -23.82
N ASP A 121 16.02 15.63 -23.98
CA ASP A 121 15.93 14.67 -25.07
C ASP A 121 15.85 15.39 -26.42
N SER A 122 16.72 15.02 -27.34
CA SER A 122 16.83 15.58 -28.68
C SER A 122 17.23 14.51 -29.68
N TYR A 123 17.47 14.93 -30.92
CA TYR A 123 17.74 14.03 -32.03
C TYR A 123 18.73 14.62 -33.02
N GLU A 124 19.29 13.74 -33.84
CA GLU A 124 20.08 14.11 -35.00
C GLU A 124 19.78 13.17 -36.18
N PHE A 125 19.81 13.73 -37.39
CA PHE A 125 19.83 12.95 -38.63
C PHE A 125 21.27 12.66 -39.02
N ILE A 126 21.55 11.42 -39.39
CA ILE A 126 22.88 11.01 -39.84
C ILE A 126 22.74 10.25 -41.16
N CYS A 127 23.55 10.63 -42.14
CA CYS A 127 23.69 9.89 -43.39
C CYS A 127 24.85 8.90 -43.26
N ARG A 128 24.54 7.66 -42.86
CA ARG A 128 25.54 6.62 -42.61
C ARG A 128 26.03 6.01 -43.92
N GLN A 129 27.36 6.00 -44.10
CA GLN A 129 28.04 5.20 -45.10
C GLN A 129 28.62 3.96 -44.39
N GLY A 130 28.23 2.76 -44.83
CA GLY A 130 28.62 1.50 -44.18
C GLY A 130 27.59 0.97 -43.17
N SER A 131 28.06 0.17 -42.22
CA SER A 131 27.19 -0.53 -41.26
C SER A 131 26.55 0.40 -40.23
N LEU A 132 25.33 0.07 -39.82
CA LEU A 132 24.65 0.72 -38.69
C LEU A 132 25.44 0.47 -37.40
N VAL A 133 25.41 1.42 -36.48
CA VAL A 133 26.00 1.25 -35.14
C VAL A 133 24.94 1.38 -34.06
N THR A 134 25.24 0.91 -32.85
CA THR A 134 24.33 0.96 -31.69
C THR A 134 23.72 2.35 -31.51
N GLY A 135 22.40 2.39 -31.30
CA GLY A 135 21.63 3.64 -31.19
C GLY A 135 21.11 4.23 -32.51
N ASP A 136 21.49 3.70 -33.68
CA ASP A 136 20.94 4.13 -34.97
C ASP A 136 19.55 3.52 -35.22
N ILE A 137 18.59 4.38 -35.58
CA ILE A 137 17.26 3.99 -36.02
C ILE A 137 17.18 4.23 -37.54
N PRO A 138 17.28 3.19 -38.39
CA PRO A 138 17.29 3.34 -39.83
C PRO A 138 15.90 3.69 -40.37
N LEU A 139 15.85 4.63 -41.32
CA LEU A 139 14.63 5.02 -42.02
C LEU A 139 14.62 4.51 -43.46
N ARG A 140 15.55 4.99 -44.28
CA ARG A 140 15.57 4.74 -45.74
C ARG A 140 16.99 4.71 -46.27
N SER A 141 17.21 3.92 -47.31
CA SER A 141 18.38 4.10 -48.18
C SER A 141 18.16 5.30 -49.09
N ILE A 142 19.12 6.20 -49.20
CA ILE A 142 19.06 7.38 -50.06
C ILE A 142 20.28 7.36 -50.99
N THR A 143 20.05 7.55 -52.29
CA THR A 143 21.12 7.66 -53.28
C THR A 143 21.07 9.03 -53.93
N THR A 144 22.21 9.71 -53.95
CA THR A 144 22.39 10.98 -54.68
C THR A 144 23.35 10.78 -55.85
N ASN A 145 23.15 11.48 -56.96
CA ASN A 145 24.07 11.47 -58.10
C ASN A 145 24.94 12.74 -58.12
N GLY A 146 25.91 12.83 -59.05
CA GLY A 146 26.81 13.98 -59.17
C GLY A 146 26.14 15.34 -59.43
N SER A 147 24.90 15.38 -59.91
CA SER A 147 24.10 16.60 -60.09
C SER A 147 23.22 16.93 -58.87
N GLY A 148 23.30 16.15 -57.80
CA GLY A 148 22.52 16.31 -56.59
C GLY A 148 21.05 15.87 -56.70
N ALA A 149 20.70 15.07 -57.71
CA ALA A 149 19.37 14.45 -57.78
C ALA A 149 19.28 13.30 -56.76
N VAL A 150 18.21 13.28 -55.98
CA VAL A 150 17.99 12.33 -54.89
C VAL A 150 17.02 11.23 -55.33
N THR A 151 17.37 9.99 -55.05
CA THR A 151 16.52 8.81 -55.24
C THR A 151 16.27 8.14 -53.89
N ILE A 152 14.99 7.95 -53.54
CA ILE A 152 14.58 7.20 -52.35
C ILE A 152 14.66 5.70 -52.65
N GLY A 153 15.48 4.99 -51.90
CA GLY A 153 15.66 3.54 -52.00
C GLY A 153 14.78 2.74 -51.03
N ALA A 154 15.29 1.58 -50.63
CA ALA A 154 14.59 0.62 -49.78
C ALA A 154 14.11 1.24 -48.45
N ASP A 155 12.91 0.84 -48.02
CA ASP A 155 12.41 1.09 -46.67
C ASP A 155 13.16 0.21 -45.67
N LEU A 156 13.85 0.86 -44.74
CA LEU A 156 14.64 0.20 -43.71
C LEU A 156 14.00 0.34 -42.32
N ARG A 157 12.82 0.96 -42.25
CA ARG A 157 12.05 1.08 -41.01
C ARG A 157 11.64 -0.30 -40.51
N VAL A 158 11.98 -0.58 -39.26
CA VAL A 158 11.48 -1.73 -38.53
C VAL A 158 10.44 -1.23 -37.54
N TRP A 159 9.17 -1.56 -37.79
CA TRP A 159 8.08 -1.26 -36.87
C TRP A 159 8.27 -2.05 -35.58
N ARG A 160 7.97 -1.41 -34.44
CA ARG A 160 8.20 -2.00 -33.12
C ARG A 160 7.33 -3.24 -32.92
N GLY A 161 7.94 -4.32 -32.46
CA GLY A 161 7.21 -5.53 -32.04
C GLY A 161 6.79 -5.49 -30.57
N LEU A 162 5.67 -6.15 -30.25
CA LEU A 162 5.25 -6.41 -28.86
C LEU A 162 6.30 -7.31 -28.19
N LYS A 163 6.89 -6.88 -27.05
CA LYS A 163 7.63 -7.82 -26.20
C LYS A 163 6.61 -8.75 -25.55
N GLY A 164 6.65 -10.04 -25.89
CA GLY A 164 5.61 -11.06 -25.64
C GLY A 164 5.13 -11.30 -24.20
N ASN A 165 5.59 -10.52 -23.22
CA ASN A 165 5.25 -10.69 -21.80
C ASN A 165 4.37 -9.56 -21.24
N ARG A 166 3.86 -8.61 -22.06
CA ARG A 166 3.22 -7.37 -21.58
C ARG A 166 1.98 -6.88 -22.34
N ILE A 167 1.28 -7.70 -23.12
CA ILE A 167 0.00 -7.28 -23.72
C ILE A 167 -1.00 -7.04 -22.57
N LYS A 168 -1.44 -5.79 -22.38
CA LYS A 168 -2.53 -5.44 -21.45
C LYS A 168 -3.88 -5.65 -22.16
N ASP A 169 -4.95 -5.84 -21.38
CA ASP A 169 -6.31 -5.93 -21.96
C ASP A 169 -6.65 -4.62 -22.69
N GLY A 170 -7.32 -4.72 -23.84
CA GLY A 170 -7.70 -3.56 -24.66
C GLY A 170 -6.58 -2.89 -25.48
N GLU A 171 -5.32 -3.38 -25.44
CA GLU A 171 -4.26 -2.83 -26.31
C GLU A 171 -4.41 -3.25 -27.77
N VAL A 172 -4.97 -4.44 -28.00
CA VAL A 172 -5.31 -4.97 -29.33
C VAL A 172 -6.81 -4.75 -29.59
N VAL A 173 -7.17 -3.54 -30.03
CA VAL A 173 -8.52 -3.19 -30.48
C VAL A 173 -8.61 -3.28 -32.00
N GLU A 174 -9.80 -3.60 -32.54
CA GLU A 174 -10.01 -3.72 -33.98
C GLU A 174 -9.51 -2.49 -34.75
N SER A 175 -9.72 -1.28 -34.22
CA SER A 175 -9.26 -0.05 -34.88
C SER A 175 -7.75 -0.01 -35.13
N LYS A 176 -6.95 -0.71 -34.32
CA LYS A 176 -5.48 -0.78 -34.40
C LYS A 176 -4.97 -1.97 -35.21
N GLN A 177 -5.83 -2.90 -35.60
CA GLN A 177 -5.45 -4.06 -36.41
C GLN A 177 -5.41 -3.70 -37.90
N ALA A 178 -4.44 -4.27 -38.62
CA ALA A 178 -4.36 -4.15 -40.08
C ALA A 178 -5.60 -4.75 -40.75
N THR A 179 -6.01 -4.21 -41.90
CA THR A 179 -7.23 -4.63 -42.62
C THR A 179 -7.24 -6.12 -42.98
N SER A 180 -6.06 -6.72 -43.18
CA SER A 180 -5.86 -8.15 -43.43
C SER A 180 -5.99 -9.03 -42.19
N VAL A 181 -5.91 -8.47 -40.98
CA VAL A 181 -6.13 -9.19 -39.70
C VAL A 181 -7.61 -9.13 -39.30
N LYS A 182 -8.34 -8.13 -39.80
CA LYS A 182 -9.80 -7.96 -39.63
C LYS A 182 -10.65 -8.96 -40.44
N THR A 183 -10.05 -9.91 -41.14
CA THR A 183 -10.73 -10.87 -42.04
C THR A 183 -11.46 -12.02 -41.31
N GLY A 184 -11.82 -11.82 -40.04
CA GLY A 184 -12.76 -12.68 -39.31
C GLY A 184 -14.13 -12.00 -39.20
N LEU A 185 -14.66 -11.46 -40.30
CA LEU A 185 -15.92 -10.72 -40.27
C LEU A 185 -17.04 -11.63 -39.75
N VAL A 186 -17.91 -11.10 -38.90
CA VAL A 186 -19.11 -11.79 -38.36
C VAL A 186 -19.98 -12.34 -39.48
N THR A 187 -19.97 -11.73 -40.66
CA THR A 187 -20.64 -12.22 -41.87
C THR A 187 -20.11 -13.56 -42.37
N ASP A 188 -18.80 -13.80 -42.27
CA ASP A 188 -18.18 -15.08 -42.66
C ASP A 188 -18.50 -16.16 -41.62
N LEU A 189 -18.45 -15.79 -40.33
CA LEU A 189 -18.92 -16.63 -39.23
C LEU A 189 -20.42 -16.94 -39.36
N HIS A 190 -21.25 -16.00 -39.81
CA HIS A 190 -22.67 -16.19 -40.03
C HIS A 190 -22.94 -17.18 -41.17
N SER A 191 -22.16 -17.11 -42.25
CA SER A 191 -22.21 -18.07 -43.35
C SER A 191 -21.81 -19.48 -42.89
N ASP A 192 -20.72 -19.61 -42.14
CA ASP A 192 -20.24 -20.90 -41.62
C ASP A 192 -21.21 -21.50 -40.58
N ILE A 193 -21.80 -20.66 -39.72
CA ILE A 193 -22.81 -21.06 -38.74
C ILE A 193 -24.09 -21.51 -39.44
N VAL A 194 -24.60 -20.78 -40.44
CA VAL A 194 -25.80 -21.16 -41.20
C VAL A 194 -25.58 -22.47 -41.97
N THR A 195 -24.38 -22.66 -42.52
CA THR A 195 -24.02 -23.88 -43.24
C THR A 195 -23.83 -25.08 -42.30
N GLY A 196 -23.28 -24.86 -41.10
CA GLY A 196 -23.03 -25.90 -40.10
C GLY A 196 -24.25 -26.28 -39.23
N ILE A 197 -25.22 -25.39 -39.07
CA ILE A 197 -26.39 -25.56 -38.18
C ILE A 197 -27.61 -26.17 -38.90
N ASN A 198 -27.61 -26.23 -40.23
CA ASN A 198 -28.74 -26.81 -40.97
C ASN A 198 -28.92 -28.29 -40.56
N PRO A 199 -30.06 -28.69 -39.98
CA PRO A 199 -30.28 -30.07 -39.58
C PRO A 199 -30.37 -30.94 -40.84
N ASP A 200 -29.47 -31.92 -40.96
CA ASP A 200 -29.58 -32.96 -41.98
C ASP A 200 -30.21 -34.23 -41.38
N ILE A 201 -30.70 -35.10 -42.25
CA ILE A 201 -31.39 -36.36 -41.90
C ILE A 201 -30.55 -37.26 -40.97
N ASN A 202 -29.22 -37.10 -40.96
CA ASN A 202 -28.30 -37.95 -40.20
C ASN A 202 -27.94 -37.38 -38.82
N ASN A 203 -28.27 -36.12 -38.50
CA ASN A 203 -28.00 -35.55 -37.18
C ASN A 203 -29.03 -34.47 -36.78
N PRO A 204 -30.27 -34.88 -36.43
CA PRO A 204 -31.39 -33.98 -36.18
C PRO A 204 -31.21 -33.08 -34.94
N LEU A 205 -30.23 -33.36 -34.08
CA LEU A 205 -29.92 -32.58 -32.87
C LEU A 205 -28.78 -31.56 -33.04
N LYS A 206 -28.27 -31.34 -34.27
CA LYS A 206 -27.19 -30.37 -34.56
C LYS A 206 -27.51 -28.96 -34.05
N PHE A 207 -28.75 -28.51 -34.24
CA PHE A 207 -29.23 -27.19 -33.77
C PHE A 207 -29.13 -27.04 -32.25
N VAL A 208 -29.55 -28.07 -31.49
CA VAL A 208 -29.53 -28.08 -30.02
C VAL A 208 -28.09 -28.09 -29.48
N LYS A 209 -27.19 -28.83 -30.13
CA LYS A 209 -25.76 -28.86 -29.77
C LYS A 209 -25.08 -27.51 -30.01
N GLY A 210 -25.41 -26.84 -31.12
CA GLY A 210 -24.93 -25.49 -31.42
C GLY A 210 -25.36 -24.46 -30.38
N ILE A 211 -26.64 -24.45 -30.01
CA ILE A 211 -27.16 -23.56 -28.95
C ILE A 211 -26.42 -23.79 -27.62
N ASN A 212 -26.18 -25.05 -27.25
CA ASN A 212 -25.50 -25.39 -25.99
C ASN A 212 -24.03 -24.92 -25.97
N GLN A 213 -23.31 -25.04 -27.10
CA GLN A 213 -21.94 -24.53 -27.21
C GLN A 213 -21.88 -23.00 -27.14
N VAL A 214 -22.81 -22.31 -27.82
CA VAL A 214 -22.91 -20.85 -27.78
C VAL A 214 -23.25 -20.37 -26.36
N TYR A 215 -24.16 -21.04 -25.66
CA TYR A 215 -24.48 -20.75 -24.27
C TYR A 215 -23.28 -20.97 -23.33
N LEU A 216 -22.54 -22.07 -23.48
CA LEU A 216 -21.32 -22.34 -22.71
C LEU A 216 -20.22 -21.31 -22.99
N PHE A 217 -20.07 -20.89 -24.25
CA PHE A 217 -19.14 -19.83 -24.64
C PHE A 217 -19.52 -18.50 -23.97
N PHE A 218 -20.77 -18.04 -24.11
CA PHE A 218 -21.22 -16.79 -23.47
C PHE A 218 -21.16 -16.84 -21.94
N LYS A 219 -21.49 -17.98 -21.32
CA LYS A 219 -21.37 -18.16 -19.87
C LYS A 219 -19.92 -18.03 -19.41
N ASN A 220 -18.99 -18.71 -20.07
CA ASN A 220 -17.58 -18.64 -19.73
C ASN A 220 -16.97 -17.27 -20.05
N PHE A 221 -17.43 -16.59 -21.12
CA PHE A 221 -16.98 -15.24 -21.46
C PHE A 221 -17.46 -14.23 -20.43
N LEU A 222 -18.75 -14.23 -20.08
CA LEU A 222 -19.29 -13.34 -19.04
C LEU A 222 -18.66 -13.57 -17.67
N ASP A 223 -18.38 -14.82 -17.29
CA ASP A 223 -17.72 -15.14 -16.01
C ASP A 223 -16.24 -14.72 -15.95
N VAL A 224 -15.55 -14.58 -17.10
CA VAL A 224 -14.13 -14.18 -17.19
C VAL A 224 -13.99 -12.68 -17.40
N THR A 225 -14.81 -12.06 -18.27
CA THR A 225 -14.74 -10.62 -18.59
C THR A 225 -15.15 -9.74 -17.40
N PHE A 226 -16.08 -10.18 -16.53
CA PHE A 226 -16.51 -9.36 -15.39
C PHE A 226 -15.67 -9.54 -14.11
N LYS A 227 -14.74 -10.49 -14.04
CA LYS A 227 -13.92 -10.73 -12.83
C LYS A 227 -12.51 -10.16 -12.90
N GLN A 228 -12.01 -9.76 -14.06
CA GLN A 228 -10.59 -9.46 -14.23
C GLN A 228 -10.22 -7.98 -14.38
N GLU A 229 -11.18 -7.06 -14.54
CA GLU A 229 -10.88 -5.65 -14.85
C GLU A 229 -11.55 -4.62 -13.94
N ARG A 230 -11.19 -4.64 -12.65
CA ARG A 230 -11.06 -3.38 -11.89
C ARG A 230 -9.64 -3.29 -11.36
N LYS A 231 -8.71 -2.89 -12.24
CA LYS A 231 -7.42 -2.36 -11.78
C LYS A 231 -7.64 -0.90 -11.41
N PHE A 232 -7.59 -0.64 -10.12
CA PHE A 232 -7.61 0.68 -9.53
C PHE A 232 -6.49 1.54 -10.14
N VAL A 233 -6.86 2.53 -10.95
CA VAL A 233 -6.02 3.70 -11.17
C VAL A 233 -5.85 4.32 -9.79
N GLY A 234 -4.61 4.40 -9.30
CA GLY A 234 -4.34 4.88 -7.95
C GLY A 234 -5.01 6.23 -7.71
N GLU A 235 -5.94 6.29 -6.76
CA GLU A 235 -6.57 7.53 -6.35
C GLU A 235 -5.57 8.34 -5.50
N MET A 236 -5.40 9.62 -5.83
CA MET A 236 -4.66 10.56 -4.98
C MET A 236 -5.57 11.00 -3.82
N PHE A 237 -5.03 10.97 -2.59
CA PHE A 237 -5.71 11.46 -1.39
C PHE A 237 -4.86 12.53 -0.71
N TRP A 238 -5.55 13.53 -0.15
CA TRP A 238 -4.94 14.55 0.68
C TRP A 238 -4.55 13.96 2.05
N MET A 239 -3.51 14.50 2.68
CA MET A 239 -3.01 13.99 3.96
C MET A 239 -4.03 14.02 5.11
N ASP A 240 -5.12 14.80 4.99
CA ASP A 240 -6.07 15.07 6.06
C ASP A 240 -7.46 14.40 5.89
N ASP A 241 -7.70 13.70 4.77
CA ASP A 241 -9.02 13.15 4.45
C ASP A 241 -9.09 11.63 4.65
N ILE A 242 -10.05 11.17 5.47
CA ILE A 242 -10.39 9.74 5.60
C ILE A 242 -11.34 9.34 4.47
N ARG A 243 -10.87 8.48 3.56
CA ARG A 243 -11.71 7.87 2.52
C ARG A 243 -12.49 6.67 3.07
N SER A 244 -13.79 6.63 2.78
CA SER A 244 -14.61 5.42 2.95
C SER A 244 -14.26 4.39 1.88
N ALA A 245 -14.39 3.11 2.23
CA ALA A 245 -14.20 2.05 1.26
C ALA A 245 -15.24 2.12 0.15
N SER A 246 -14.79 1.94 -1.09
CA SER A 246 -15.63 1.93 -2.29
C SER A 246 -15.19 0.83 -3.25
N VAL A 247 -15.96 0.68 -4.32
CA VAL A 247 -15.60 -0.19 -5.44
C VAL A 247 -14.36 0.27 -6.21
N ASP A 248 -13.92 1.52 -6.02
CA ASP A 248 -12.73 2.18 -6.61
C ASP A 248 -11.59 2.39 -5.57
N PHE A 249 -11.86 2.11 -4.30
CA PHE A 249 -10.89 2.11 -3.21
C PHE A 249 -11.28 1.04 -2.19
N PRO A 250 -10.93 -0.25 -2.44
CA PRO A 250 -11.41 -1.39 -1.67
C PRO A 250 -10.53 -1.58 -0.43
N ALA A 251 -10.22 -0.48 0.25
CA ALA A 251 -9.34 -0.45 1.38
C ALA A 251 -10.10 0.07 2.60
N PHE A 252 -9.97 -0.65 3.70
CA PHE A 252 -10.57 -0.28 4.97
C PHE A 252 -9.62 0.60 5.77
N CYS A 253 -10.09 1.78 6.17
CA CYS A 253 -9.31 2.69 7.03
C CYS A 253 -9.28 2.16 8.46
N LEU A 254 -8.10 1.76 8.95
CA LEU A 254 -7.91 1.31 10.33
C LEU A 254 -7.98 2.47 11.35
N ALA A 255 -7.86 3.72 10.90
CA ALA A 255 -8.08 4.89 11.76
C ALA A 255 -9.56 5.21 11.98
N SER A 256 -10.47 4.67 11.14
CA SER A 256 -11.91 4.88 11.32
C SER A 256 -12.39 4.23 12.62
N PRO A 257 -13.05 4.98 13.52
CA PRO A 257 -13.39 4.45 14.82
C PRO A 257 -14.65 3.59 14.84
N ASP A 258 -14.55 2.48 15.58
CA ASP A 258 -15.64 1.60 16.00
C ASP A 258 -16.63 1.24 14.87
N GLN A 259 -16.10 0.64 13.80
CA GLN A 259 -16.84 0.34 12.59
C GLN A 259 -17.33 -1.11 12.58
N LEU A 260 -18.61 -1.30 12.29
CA LEU A 260 -19.15 -2.61 11.95
C LEU A 260 -18.96 -2.86 10.46
N ILE A 261 -18.26 -3.93 10.12
CA ILE A 261 -18.01 -4.35 8.73
C ILE A 261 -18.86 -5.57 8.42
N ASN A 262 -19.59 -5.52 7.32
CA ASN A 262 -20.38 -6.62 6.81
C ASN A 262 -19.65 -7.35 5.68
N SER A 263 -19.87 -8.65 5.57
CA SER A 263 -19.34 -9.48 4.46
C SER A 263 -20.14 -9.30 3.17
N SER A 264 -21.30 -8.64 3.22
CA SER A 264 -22.26 -8.48 2.12
C SER A 264 -22.90 -7.09 2.15
N GLY A 265 -23.47 -6.67 1.02
CA GLY A 265 -24.07 -5.34 0.84
C GLY A 265 -23.11 -4.37 0.14
N SER A 266 -23.58 -3.16 -0.17
CA SER A 266 -22.74 -2.12 -0.80
C SER A 266 -21.55 -1.78 0.11
N GLY A 267 -20.32 -1.97 -0.37
CA GLY A 267 -19.10 -1.83 0.44
C GLY A 267 -18.77 -3.03 1.35
N GLY A 268 -19.43 -4.17 1.14
CA GLY A 268 -19.15 -5.41 1.86
C GLY A 268 -17.75 -5.95 1.60
N MET A 269 -17.11 -6.48 2.64
CA MET A 269 -15.72 -6.96 2.60
C MET A 269 -15.61 -8.42 3.04
N PRO A 270 -16.13 -9.39 2.24
CA PRO A 270 -16.23 -10.79 2.64
C PRO A 270 -14.89 -11.40 3.05
N ASP A 271 -13.83 -11.08 2.32
CA ASP A 271 -12.48 -11.60 2.59
C ASP A 271 -11.90 -11.01 3.88
N LEU A 272 -12.13 -9.72 4.15
CA LEU A 272 -11.64 -9.06 5.37
C LEU A 272 -12.39 -9.56 6.60
N VAL A 273 -13.72 -9.66 6.52
CA VAL A 273 -14.55 -10.22 7.60
C VAL A 273 -14.12 -11.65 7.90
N SER A 274 -13.97 -12.50 6.87
CA SER A 274 -13.51 -13.87 7.03
C SER A 274 -12.11 -13.94 7.67
N TYR A 275 -11.17 -13.11 7.21
CA TYR A 275 -9.83 -13.05 7.76
C TYR A 275 -9.85 -12.65 9.25
N TRP A 276 -10.57 -11.60 9.62
CA TRP A 276 -10.61 -11.10 10.98
C TRP A 276 -11.36 -12.01 11.95
N LEU A 277 -12.44 -12.66 11.51
CA LEU A 277 -13.12 -13.67 12.31
C LEU A 277 -12.20 -14.86 12.63
N ASN A 278 -11.23 -15.15 11.76
CA ASN A 278 -10.27 -16.24 11.93
C ASN A 278 -8.94 -15.81 12.57
N LYS A 279 -8.80 -14.55 13.01
CA LYS A 279 -7.57 -14.06 13.64
C LYS A 279 -7.72 -13.94 15.16
N PRO A 280 -7.22 -14.94 15.92
CA PRO A 280 -7.25 -14.87 17.37
C PRO A 280 -6.25 -13.83 17.87
N PHE A 281 -6.55 -13.36 19.08
CA PHE A 281 -5.62 -12.63 19.92
C PHE A 281 -4.38 -13.50 20.23
N ARG A 282 -3.20 -12.88 20.28
CA ARG A 282 -1.92 -13.56 20.45
C ARG A 282 -1.06 -12.84 21.48
N TYR A 283 -0.66 -13.54 22.53
CA TYR A 283 0.42 -13.14 23.43
C TYR A 283 1.75 -13.71 22.92
N ASP A 284 2.74 -12.87 22.67
CA ASP A 284 4.01 -13.31 22.07
C ASP A 284 5.27 -12.60 22.61
N PRO A 285 5.74 -12.97 23.81
CA PRO A 285 7.08 -12.63 24.25
C PRO A 285 8.07 -13.43 23.41
N LEU A 286 8.75 -12.78 22.46
CA LEU A 286 9.95 -13.33 21.81
C LEU A 286 9.74 -14.64 21.01
N GLY A 287 8.52 -14.92 20.51
CA GLY A 287 8.24 -16.03 19.58
C GLY A 287 7.51 -17.23 20.18
N THR A 288 7.10 -17.17 21.45
CA THR A 288 6.40 -18.25 22.17
C THR A 288 4.95 -18.48 21.68
N ASN A 289 4.33 -17.48 21.04
CA ASN A 289 3.03 -17.55 20.36
C ASN A 289 1.89 -18.28 21.12
N VAL A 290 1.38 -17.67 22.19
CA VAL A 290 0.23 -18.19 22.96
C VAL A 290 -1.07 -17.54 22.48
N ILE A 291 -2.00 -18.38 21.98
CA ILE A 291 -3.34 -17.96 21.52
C ILE A 291 -4.48 -18.56 22.36
N ASP A 292 -4.17 -19.57 23.17
CA ASP A 292 -5.10 -20.27 24.05
C ASP A 292 -4.61 -20.16 25.50
N PHE A 293 -5.47 -19.65 26.39
CA PHE A 293 -5.14 -19.32 27.76
C PHE A 293 -5.79 -20.30 28.73
N ASP A 294 -5.01 -20.83 29.67
CA ASP A 294 -5.46 -21.88 30.57
C ASP A 294 -6.40 -21.35 31.67
N ALA A 295 -7.51 -22.07 31.88
CA ALA A 295 -8.47 -21.87 32.94
C ALA A 295 -8.32 -22.93 34.04
N ILE A 296 -8.52 -22.54 35.29
CA ILE A 296 -8.32 -23.41 36.47
C ILE A 296 -9.59 -23.64 37.28
N SER A 297 -10.57 -22.75 37.18
CA SER A 297 -11.87 -22.93 37.83
C SER A 297 -12.93 -22.06 37.19
N TYR A 298 -14.19 -22.37 37.49
CA TYR A 298 -15.32 -21.58 37.03
C TYR A 298 -16.46 -21.57 38.04
N THR A 299 -17.32 -20.57 37.90
CA THR A 299 -18.62 -20.47 38.56
C THR A 299 -19.64 -19.92 37.57
N ILE A 300 -20.74 -20.63 37.35
CA ILE A 300 -21.94 -20.17 36.66
C ILE A 300 -22.96 -19.79 37.73
N SER A 301 -23.33 -18.51 37.75
CA SER A 301 -24.40 -18.00 38.61
C SER A 301 -25.23 -17.00 37.83
N SER A 302 -26.56 -17.16 37.86
CA SER A 302 -27.49 -16.21 37.24
C SER A 302 -27.17 -15.91 35.78
N ASN A 303 -26.93 -16.97 34.98
CA ASN A 303 -26.58 -16.84 33.56
C ASN A 303 -25.26 -16.08 33.29
N VAL A 304 -24.36 -16.03 34.28
CA VAL A 304 -23.01 -15.48 34.15
C VAL A 304 -21.99 -16.57 34.46
N LEU A 305 -21.18 -16.93 33.47
CA LEU A 305 -20.03 -17.80 33.61
C LEU A 305 -18.82 -16.95 33.99
N THR A 306 -18.33 -17.08 35.21
CA THR A 306 -17.06 -16.48 35.66
C THR A 306 -15.97 -17.54 35.61
N VAL A 307 -14.93 -17.31 34.82
CA VAL A 307 -13.78 -18.20 34.67
C VAL A 307 -12.57 -17.58 35.36
N THR A 308 -11.87 -18.39 36.16
CA THR A 308 -10.59 -18.02 36.76
C THR A 308 -9.45 -18.63 35.96
N PHE A 309 -8.47 -17.81 35.59
CA PHE A 309 -7.33 -18.21 34.78
C PHE A 309 -6.16 -18.73 35.62
N ALA A 310 -5.30 -19.55 35.00
CA ALA A 310 -4.07 -20.04 35.60
C ALA A 310 -3.12 -18.90 36.00
N ASN A 311 -2.28 -19.13 37.00
CA ASN A 311 -1.26 -18.16 37.42
C ASN A 311 -0.02 -18.26 36.53
N THR A 312 -0.19 -17.92 35.26
CA THR A 312 0.90 -17.88 34.28
C THR A 312 1.08 -16.45 33.77
N THR A 313 2.29 -16.10 33.36
CA THR A 313 2.60 -14.78 32.81
C THR A 313 1.70 -14.42 31.64
N ALA A 314 1.44 -15.38 30.74
CA ALA A 314 0.58 -15.19 29.59
C ALA A 314 -0.86 -14.85 29.98
N CYS A 315 -1.44 -15.59 30.93
CA CYS A 315 -2.80 -15.33 31.41
C CYS A 315 -2.89 -13.98 32.13
N GLN A 316 -1.91 -13.62 32.96
CA GLN A 316 -1.90 -12.34 33.66
C GLN A 316 -1.80 -11.16 32.69
N LYS A 317 -0.82 -11.19 31.77
CA LYS A 317 -0.63 -10.13 30.77
C LYS A 317 -1.83 -9.98 29.84
N MET A 318 -2.49 -11.10 29.50
CA MET A 318 -3.73 -11.07 28.74
C MET A 318 -4.83 -10.32 29.49
N ILE A 319 -5.10 -10.67 30.76
CA ILE A 319 -6.16 -10.02 31.55
C ILE A 319 -5.84 -8.54 31.79
N ASP A 320 -4.60 -8.20 32.11
CA ASP A 320 -4.17 -6.81 32.30
C ASP A 320 -4.42 -5.97 31.03
N ALA A 321 -4.11 -6.53 29.85
CA ALA A 321 -4.33 -5.84 28.59
C ALA A 321 -5.82 -5.70 28.24
N LEU A 322 -6.66 -6.69 28.56
CA LEU A 322 -8.11 -6.59 28.41
C LEU A 322 -8.72 -5.54 29.34
N VAL A 323 -8.23 -5.44 30.58
CA VAL A 323 -8.68 -4.41 31.53
C VAL A 323 -8.35 -3.02 31.00
N GLU A 324 -7.14 -2.80 30.49
CA GLU A 324 -6.76 -1.52 29.88
C GLU A 324 -7.56 -1.20 28.61
N ASP A 325 -7.83 -2.18 27.74
CA ASP A 325 -8.66 -1.95 26.54
C ASP A 325 -10.11 -1.61 26.91
N ASN A 326 -10.67 -2.26 27.95
CA ASN A 326 -12.02 -1.93 28.44
C ASN A 326 -12.08 -0.52 29.03
N LEU A 327 -11.06 -0.06 29.75
CA LEU A 327 -11.00 1.32 30.27
C LEU A 327 -10.97 2.35 29.15
N VAL A 328 -10.43 1.98 27.99
CA VAL A 328 -10.44 2.81 26.78
C VAL A 328 -11.79 2.75 26.08
N HIS A 329 -12.41 1.58 25.99
CA HIS A 329 -13.70 1.39 25.33
C HIS A 329 -14.86 1.97 26.13
N GLY A 330 -14.78 1.93 27.47
CA GLY A 330 -15.75 2.48 28.41
C GLY A 330 -16.95 1.58 28.73
N SER A 331 -17.12 0.43 28.07
CA SER A 331 -18.22 -0.52 28.36
C SER A 331 -17.97 -1.93 27.81
N PHE A 332 -18.80 -2.91 28.17
CA PHE A 332 -18.78 -4.26 27.59
C PHE A 332 -19.74 -4.43 26.39
N THR A 333 -20.55 -3.41 26.09
CA THR A 333 -21.54 -3.47 25.01
C THR A 333 -20.86 -3.49 23.65
N ASN A 334 -21.24 -4.45 22.79
CA ASN A 334 -20.66 -4.66 21.45
C ASN A 334 -19.13 -4.76 21.46
N TRP A 335 -18.57 -5.29 22.53
CA TRP A 335 -17.12 -5.41 22.72
C TRP A 335 -16.61 -6.80 22.34
N MET A 336 -15.38 -7.14 22.68
CA MET A 336 -14.75 -8.38 22.26
C MET A 336 -15.33 -9.64 22.94
N THR A 337 -14.98 -10.80 22.39
CA THR A 337 -15.54 -12.12 22.77
C THR A 337 -14.48 -13.10 23.22
N GLY A 338 -14.89 -14.08 24.02
CA GLY A 338 -14.10 -15.27 24.38
C GLY A 338 -14.78 -16.55 23.90
N THR A 339 -13.98 -17.47 23.35
CA THR A 339 -14.40 -18.79 22.87
C THR A 339 -13.81 -19.88 23.76
N LEU A 340 -14.69 -20.69 24.35
CA LEU A 340 -14.30 -21.85 25.14
C LEU A 340 -13.78 -22.94 24.21
N GLN A 341 -12.56 -23.45 24.41
CA GLN A 341 -12.04 -24.55 23.58
C GLN A 341 -12.59 -25.92 24.04
N GLN A 342 -13.06 -26.00 25.28
CA GLN A 342 -13.69 -27.18 25.87
C GLN A 342 -14.97 -26.75 26.62
N ALA A 343 -15.86 -27.69 26.88
CA ALA A 343 -17.08 -27.41 27.64
C ALA A 343 -16.75 -27.01 29.09
N ILE A 344 -17.50 -26.06 29.64
CA ILE A 344 -17.39 -25.62 31.03
C ILE A 344 -18.78 -25.68 31.66
N GLY A 345 -18.97 -26.60 32.61
CA GLY A 345 -20.30 -26.90 33.14
C GLY A 345 -21.26 -27.31 32.03
N ALA A 346 -22.42 -26.66 31.97
CA ALA A 346 -23.41 -26.87 30.91
C ALA A 346 -23.18 -25.99 29.66
N VAL A 347 -22.13 -25.18 29.62
CA VAL A 347 -21.79 -24.38 28.45
C VAL A 347 -20.98 -25.24 27.47
N PRO A 348 -21.40 -25.37 26.20
CA PRO A 348 -20.78 -26.27 25.25
C PRO A 348 -19.36 -25.82 24.85
N ALA A 349 -18.56 -26.78 24.36
CA ALA A 349 -17.29 -26.48 23.71
C ALA A 349 -17.50 -25.61 22.46
N ASN A 350 -16.53 -24.77 22.14
CA ASN A 350 -16.56 -23.76 21.07
C ASN A 350 -17.64 -22.68 21.23
N ALA A 351 -18.32 -22.62 22.39
CA ALA A 351 -19.21 -21.51 22.70
C ALA A 351 -18.42 -20.21 22.72
N THR A 352 -18.86 -19.25 21.91
CA THR A 352 -18.32 -17.88 21.91
C THR A 352 -19.29 -16.98 22.66
N LEU A 353 -18.78 -16.26 23.65
CA LEU A 353 -19.57 -15.56 24.65
C LEU A 353 -19.13 -14.09 24.79
N ALA A 354 -20.10 -13.24 25.08
CA ALA A 354 -19.88 -11.84 25.42
C ALA A 354 -19.18 -11.72 26.77
N ILE A 355 -18.10 -10.93 26.86
CA ILE A 355 -17.49 -10.57 28.14
C ILE A 355 -18.41 -9.57 28.85
N SER A 356 -18.66 -9.77 30.14
CA SER A 356 -19.51 -8.92 30.98
C SER A 356 -18.78 -8.30 32.18
N ALA A 357 -17.65 -8.88 32.62
CA ALA A 357 -16.79 -8.30 33.64
C ALA A 357 -15.36 -8.86 33.54
N LEU A 358 -14.40 -8.11 34.09
CA LEU A 358 -12.97 -8.45 34.13
C LEU A 358 -12.36 -8.05 35.47
N SER A 359 -11.45 -8.85 36.00
CA SER A 359 -10.62 -8.49 37.17
C SER A 359 -9.22 -9.04 37.01
N SER A 360 -8.24 -8.13 36.90
CA SER A 360 -6.80 -8.48 36.90
C SER A 360 -6.38 -9.09 38.25
N GLY A 361 -6.78 -8.48 39.37
CA GLY A 361 -6.40 -8.97 40.71
C GLY A 361 -6.95 -10.36 41.04
N SER A 362 -8.18 -10.65 40.61
CA SER A 362 -8.79 -11.97 40.80
C SER A 362 -8.45 -12.97 39.67
N ARG A 363 -7.84 -12.50 38.57
CA ARG A 363 -7.59 -13.27 37.34
C ARG A 363 -8.86 -13.89 36.77
N THR A 364 -9.96 -13.13 36.80
CA THR A 364 -11.27 -13.61 36.37
C THR A 364 -11.82 -12.84 35.18
N ILE A 365 -12.49 -13.56 34.29
CA ILE A 365 -13.32 -12.99 33.23
C ILE A 365 -14.72 -13.59 33.35
N SER A 366 -15.73 -12.74 33.34
CA SER A 366 -17.13 -13.13 33.36
C SER A 366 -17.72 -13.01 31.96
N PHE A 367 -18.58 -13.97 31.62
CA PHE A 367 -19.23 -14.07 30.32
C PHE A 367 -20.74 -14.23 30.50
N THR A 368 -21.52 -13.59 29.65
CA THR A 368 -22.97 -13.85 29.57
C THR A 368 -23.20 -15.20 28.90
N CYS A 369 -23.95 -16.10 29.55
CA CYS A 369 -24.24 -17.44 29.04
C CYS A 369 -25.69 -17.84 29.36
N VAL A 370 -26.20 -18.90 28.72
CA VAL A 370 -27.47 -19.53 29.13
C VAL A 370 -27.14 -20.95 29.61
N ALA A 371 -26.99 -21.11 30.93
CA ALA A 371 -26.61 -22.37 31.53
C ALA A 371 -27.06 -22.44 32.99
N ALA A 372 -27.33 -23.65 33.47
CA ALA A 372 -27.67 -23.88 34.86
C ALA A 372 -26.50 -23.51 35.79
N ASN A 373 -26.83 -23.02 36.98
CA ASN A 373 -25.85 -22.69 38.01
C ASN A 373 -24.98 -23.91 38.33
N SER A 374 -23.67 -23.71 38.35
CA SER A 374 -22.69 -24.76 38.66
C SER A 374 -21.33 -24.13 38.97
N SER A 375 -20.42 -24.88 39.58
CA SER A 375 -19.04 -24.44 39.79
C SER A 375 -18.12 -25.65 39.84
N GLY A 376 -16.83 -25.44 39.59
CA GLY A 376 -15.87 -26.53 39.65
C GLY A 376 -14.44 -26.11 39.29
N SER A 377 -13.50 -27.00 39.57
CA SER A 377 -12.12 -26.93 39.09
C SER A 377 -12.04 -27.40 37.64
N LEU A 378 -11.13 -26.81 36.88
CA LEU A 378 -10.87 -27.13 35.49
C LEU A 378 -9.45 -27.66 35.33
N SER A 379 -9.27 -28.61 34.40
CA SER A 379 -7.96 -29.13 34.02
C SER A 379 -7.91 -29.27 32.49
N GLY A 380 -6.86 -28.71 31.88
CA GLY A 380 -6.68 -28.72 30.42
C GLY A 380 -7.69 -27.87 29.63
N VAL A 381 -8.51 -27.05 30.30
CA VAL A 381 -9.49 -26.18 29.66
C VAL A 381 -8.85 -24.86 29.25
N LYS A 382 -9.08 -24.44 28.01
CA LYS A 382 -8.51 -23.21 27.45
C LYS A 382 -9.57 -22.29 26.88
N LEU A 383 -9.26 -21.00 26.90
CA LEU A 383 -10.07 -19.96 26.28
C LEU A 383 -9.26 -19.20 25.22
N ARG A 384 -9.92 -18.87 24.12
CA ARG A 384 -9.37 -18.09 23.01
C ARG A 384 -10.13 -16.80 22.86
N PHE A 385 -9.44 -15.69 22.59
CA PHE A 385 -10.08 -14.39 22.43
C PHE A 385 -9.95 -13.89 20.99
N TYR A 386 -10.96 -13.13 20.55
CA TYR A 386 -11.00 -12.56 19.21
C TYR A 386 -11.21 -11.06 19.29
N LYS A 387 -10.26 -10.30 18.73
CA LYS A 387 -10.30 -8.84 18.74
C LYS A 387 -11.46 -8.30 17.90
N HIS A 388 -11.68 -8.87 16.72
CA HIS A 388 -12.56 -8.28 15.70
C HIS A 388 -13.94 -8.93 15.62
N ARG A 389 -14.24 -9.89 16.50
CA ARG A 389 -15.51 -10.62 16.49
C ARG A 389 -16.52 -9.98 17.44
N LEU A 390 -17.73 -9.75 16.95
CA LEU A 390 -18.85 -9.29 17.76
C LEU A 390 -19.36 -10.37 18.72
N PRO A 391 -19.95 -9.97 19.86
CA PRO A 391 -20.69 -10.89 20.71
C PRO A 391 -21.85 -11.52 19.97
N ASP A 392 -21.96 -12.83 20.11
CA ASP A 392 -23.11 -13.58 19.66
C ASP A 392 -24.34 -13.13 20.48
N ILE A 393 -25.39 -12.63 19.80
CA ILE A 393 -26.63 -12.14 20.43
C ILE A 393 -27.35 -13.26 21.20
N THR A 394 -27.10 -14.50 20.78
CA THR A 394 -27.53 -15.71 21.49
C THR A 394 -26.27 -16.52 21.79
N PRO A 395 -25.96 -16.80 23.06
CA PRO A 395 -24.76 -17.56 23.43
C PRO A 395 -24.61 -18.85 22.62
N GLY A 396 -23.45 -19.02 21.99
CA GLY A 396 -23.15 -20.21 21.17
C GLY A 396 -23.57 -20.14 19.69
N THR A 397 -24.14 -19.03 19.21
CA THR A 397 -24.25 -18.82 17.76
C THR A 397 -22.89 -18.46 17.15
N THR A 398 -22.77 -18.51 15.82
CA THR A 398 -21.52 -18.18 15.13
C THR A 398 -21.74 -16.94 14.26
N VAL A 399 -21.04 -15.84 14.58
CA VAL A 399 -20.92 -14.70 13.67
C VAL A 399 -20.10 -15.10 12.44
N THR A 400 -20.71 -15.06 11.25
CA THR A 400 -20.05 -15.41 9.97
C THR A 400 -20.03 -14.28 8.95
N ASN A 401 -20.87 -13.26 9.13
CA ASN A 401 -21.14 -12.24 8.12
C ASN A 401 -20.78 -10.82 8.55
N GLN A 402 -20.28 -10.62 9.77
CA GLN A 402 -19.90 -9.31 10.25
C GLN A 402 -18.74 -9.37 11.25
N ALA A 403 -17.94 -8.31 11.29
CA ALA A 403 -16.83 -8.14 12.22
C ALA A 403 -16.77 -6.68 12.66
N ARG A 404 -16.31 -6.41 13.88
CA ARG A 404 -16.18 -5.04 14.39
C ARG A 404 -14.71 -4.65 14.46
N HIS A 405 -14.40 -3.47 13.93
CA HIS A 405 -13.10 -2.83 14.06
C HIS A 405 -13.14 -1.76 15.13
N PHE A 406 -12.41 -1.98 16.21
CA PHE A 406 -12.23 -1.00 17.27
C PHE A 406 -11.03 -0.10 16.93
N ALA A 407 -11.25 1.22 16.84
CA ALA A 407 -10.27 2.21 16.36
C ALA A 407 -8.92 2.14 17.07
N MET A 408 -7.85 2.45 16.35
CA MET A 408 -6.56 2.85 16.92
C MET A 408 -6.33 4.35 16.71
N GLN A 409 -7.20 5.22 17.23
CA GLN A 409 -6.93 6.66 17.12
C GLN A 409 -5.75 7.06 18.01
N GLY A 410 -4.70 7.62 17.39
CA GLY A 410 -3.65 8.39 18.05
C GLY A 410 -2.75 7.60 19.01
N ARG A 411 -2.46 6.32 18.73
CA ARG A 411 -1.60 5.49 19.59
C ARG A 411 -0.41 4.98 18.78
N GLY A 412 0.79 5.12 19.33
CA GLY A 412 2.02 4.73 18.66
C GLY A 412 1.98 3.27 18.18
N PHE A 413 2.56 3.02 17.01
CA PHE A 413 2.79 1.66 16.54
C PHE A 413 3.88 1.03 17.41
N VAL A 414 3.53 -0.01 18.16
CA VAL A 414 4.48 -0.82 18.92
C VAL A 414 4.72 -2.12 18.16
N ALA A 415 5.96 -2.62 18.16
CA ALA A 415 6.28 -3.87 17.50
C ALA A 415 5.54 -5.06 18.14
N VAL A 416 5.17 -6.06 17.34
CA VAL A 416 4.53 -7.33 17.79
C VAL A 416 5.38 -8.10 18.82
N MET A 417 6.66 -7.74 18.94
CA MET A 417 7.69 -8.40 19.74
C MET A 417 8.22 -7.48 20.83
N ASP A 418 7.33 -6.90 21.63
CA ASP A 418 7.74 -6.16 22.83
C ASP A 418 8.41 -7.12 23.84
N SER A 419 9.71 -6.92 24.08
CA SER A 419 10.53 -7.75 24.97
C SER A 419 10.04 -7.72 26.41
N ASP A 420 9.36 -6.64 26.82
CA ASP A 420 8.73 -6.53 28.14
C ASP A 420 7.29 -7.06 28.14
N SER A 421 6.74 -7.32 26.95
CA SER A 421 5.38 -7.83 26.71
C SER A 421 4.30 -7.06 27.47
N ASP A 422 4.51 -5.75 27.56
CA ASP A 422 3.55 -4.78 28.07
C ASP A 422 2.52 -4.39 27.00
N TRP A 423 2.79 -4.73 25.74
CA TRP A 423 1.91 -4.53 24.62
C TRP A 423 1.51 -5.86 23.97
N ILE A 424 0.21 -5.99 23.69
CA ILE A 424 -0.30 -7.09 22.89
C ILE A 424 -0.89 -6.55 21.60
N GLY A 425 -0.39 -7.09 20.48
CA GLY A 425 -0.73 -6.67 19.13
C GLY A 425 -2.22 -6.51 18.92
N GLY A 426 -2.65 -5.27 18.67
CA GLY A 426 -4.03 -4.97 18.32
C GLY A 426 -4.88 -4.34 19.44
N LEU A 427 -4.46 -4.36 20.71
CA LEU A 427 -5.23 -3.74 21.80
C LEU A 427 -4.93 -2.26 22.00
N ARG A 428 -5.92 -1.51 22.47
CA ARG A 428 -5.81 -0.09 22.76
C ARG A 428 -5.31 0.10 24.20
N ARG A 429 -4.38 1.03 24.43
CA ARG A 429 -3.96 1.45 25.79
C ARG A 429 -3.93 2.96 25.99
N ARG A 430 -4.16 3.44 27.20
CA ARG A 430 -4.01 4.87 27.55
C ARG A 430 -2.53 5.29 27.52
N ASP A 431 -2.27 6.57 27.32
CA ASP A 431 -0.94 7.19 27.36
C ASP A 431 -0.27 7.01 28.74
N ARG A 432 1.04 6.78 28.74
CA ARG A 432 1.88 6.69 29.95
C ARG A 432 2.56 8.03 30.21
N PHE A 433 2.63 8.41 31.49
CA PHE A 433 3.26 9.62 32.00
C PHE A 433 2.53 10.94 31.65
N GLN A 434 1.67 11.40 32.57
CA GLN A 434 0.96 12.69 32.49
C GLN A 434 1.58 13.72 33.46
N GLY A 435 1.02 14.93 33.53
CA GLY A 435 1.40 15.94 34.52
C GLY A 435 1.51 15.33 35.92
N HIS A 436 2.66 15.54 36.55
CA HIS A 436 2.99 14.98 37.86
C HIS A 436 3.88 15.97 38.61
N ALA A 437 3.87 15.87 39.94
CA ALA A 437 4.87 16.50 40.77
C ALA A 437 5.97 15.50 41.14
N HIS A 438 7.06 16.02 41.69
CA HIS A 438 8.17 15.20 42.17
C HIS A 438 8.25 15.29 43.71
N GLU A 439 8.35 14.14 44.36
CA GLU A 439 8.83 14.09 45.76
C GLU A 439 10.35 14.29 45.76
N LEU A 440 10.87 15.19 46.60
CA LEU A 440 12.28 15.56 46.66
C LEU A 440 12.96 15.01 47.92
N TRP A 441 14.21 14.58 47.81
CA TRP A 441 15.13 14.38 48.94
C TRP A 441 15.57 15.75 49.46
N LEU A 442 15.21 16.09 50.69
CA LEU A 442 15.80 17.20 51.41
C LEU A 442 17.19 16.79 51.89
N ASN A 443 18.24 17.40 51.33
CA ASN A 443 19.61 17.17 51.80
C ASN A 443 19.72 17.66 53.26
N SER A 444 20.04 16.72 54.15
CA SER A 444 19.88 16.81 55.60
C SER A 444 20.99 17.63 56.25
N ASN A 445 21.10 18.93 55.94
CA ASN A 445 22.00 19.86 56.65
C ASN A 445 21.29 20.69 57.72
N ASN A 446 20.02 20.41 58.02
CA ASN A 446 19.29 21.08 59.09
C ASN A 446 18.62 20.06 60.02
N SER A 447 19.24 19.80 61.16
CA SER A 447 18.83 18.83 62.18
C SER A 447 17.57 19.23 62.98
N THR A 448 16.85 20.26 62.57
CA THR A 448 15.67 20.78 63.28
C THR A 448 14.34 20.52 62.60
N ILE A 449 14.34 19.95 61.39
CA ILE A 449 13.11 19.63 60.66
C ILE A 449 12.97 18.11 60.66
N GLY A 450 12.26 17.59 61.66
CA GLY A 450 11.83 16.20 61.69
C GLY A 450 10.97 15.89 60.47
N GLY A 451 11.56 15.24 59.46
CA GLY A 451 10.90 14.34 58.52
C GLY A 451 9.61 14.84 57.86
N THR A 452 9.53 16.09 57.42
CA THR A 452 8.39 16.57 56.62
C THR A 452 8.77 16.63 55.14
N THR A 453 8.11 15.79 54.34
CA THR A 453 8.14 15.81 52.87
C THR A 453 7.60 17.15 52.37
N ALA A 454 8.47 18.06 51.94
CA ALA A 454 8.03 19.28 51.26
C ALA A 454 7.64 18.93 49.82
N ILE A 455 6.36 19.08 49.48
CA ILE A 455 5.87 19.00 48.09
C ILE A 455 6.34 20.27 47.40
N ASN A 456 7.28 20.16 46.47
CA ASN A 456 7.82 21.31 45.74
C ASN A 456 7.73 21.07 44.23
N TRP A 457 7.37 22.12 43.50
CA TRP A 457 7.16 22.08 42.05
C TRP A 457 8.46 22.46 41.32
N GLY A 458 9.16 21.50 40.71
CA GLY A 458 10.39 21.80 39.96
C GLY A 458 11.09 20.59 39.35
N ALA A 459 11.95 20.85 38.36
CA ALA A 459 12.80 19.86 37.71
C ALA A 459 14.19 19.84 38.37
N GLY A 460 14.67 18.66 38.80
CA GLY A 460 15.96 18.48 39.48
C GLY A 460 16.69 17.21 39.04
N PRO A 461 18.02 17.11 39.22
CA PRO A 461 18.78 15.94 38.83
C PRO A 461 18.46 14.72 39.70
N ASN A 462 18.61 13.52 39.12
CA ASN A 462 18.38 12.23 39.76
C ASN A 462 19.50 11.83 40.76
N THR A 463 20.51 12.68 40.92
CA THR A 463 21.63 12.51 41.85
C THR A 463 21.95 13.83 42.56
N PRO A 464 22.40 13.83 43.83
CA PRO A 464 22.62 15.05 44.61
C PRO A 464 23.81 15.91 44.15
N THR A 465 24.50 15.49 43.08
CA THR A 465 25.84 15.99 42.73
C THR A 465 25.83 17.21 41.82
N SER A 466 24.67 17.71 41.39
CA SER A 466 24.58 18.98 40.67
C SER A 466 23.39 19.80 41.14
N ALA A 467 23.61 21.09 41.41
CA ALA A 467 22.54 22.01 41.72
C ALA A 467 21.67 22.23 40.47
N SER A 468 20.38 21.88 40.54
CA SER A 468 19.42 22.36 39.54
C SER A 468 19.24 23.86 39.71
N THR A 469 19.40 24.63 38.63
CA THR A 469 19.02 26.05 38.58
C THR A 469 17.51 26.25 38.39
N ASN A 470 16.75 25.16 38.19
CA ASN A 470 15.30 25.21 37.99
C ASN A 470 14.55 24.78 39.26
N GLY A 471 14.03 25.75 40.00
CA GLY A 471 13.17 25.55 41.17
C GLY A 471 13.60 26.36 42.39
N THR A 472 12.68 26.56 43.34
CA THR A 472 12.82 27.40 44.55
C THR A 472 13.85 26.89 45.57
N SER A 473 14.53 25.76 45.33
CA SER A 473 15.62 25.24 46.18
C SER A 473 16.64 24.45 45.35
N PRO A 474 17.81 25.04 45.03
CA PRO A 474 18.89 24.35 44.34
C PRO A 474 19.52 23.28 45.25
N GLY A 475 19.51 22.01 44.81
CA GLY A 475 20.25 20.91 45.48
C GLY A 475 19.46 19.68 45.92
N ASN A 476 18.16 19.61 45.67
CA ASN A 476 17.34 18.45 46.05
C ASN A 476 17.23 17.41 44.91
N SER A 477 17.39 16.13 45.23
CA SER A 477 17.26 15.02 44.27
C SER A 477 15.83 14.51 44.18
N ILE A 478 15.37 14.12 42.99
CA ILE A 478 14.02 13.58 42.78
C ILE A 478 13.94 12.12 43.26
N ARG A 479 12.89 11.78 44.03
CA ARG A 479 12.64 10.43 44.57
C ARG A 479 11.60 9.64 43.79
N SER A 480 10.42 10.22 43.57
CA SER A 480 9.28 9.52 42.92
C SER A 480 8.29 10.52 42.32
N PRO A 481 7.63 10.18 41.21
CA PRO A 481 6.52 10.97 40.70
C PRO A 481 5.30 10.82 41.62
N ILE A 482 4.60 11.91 41.92
CA ILE A 482 3.38 11.95 42.74
C ILE A 482 2.25 12.69 42.00
N ALA A 483 1.01 12.55 42.46
CA ALA A 483 -0.14 13.24 41.88
C ALA A 483 0.01 14.77 41.99
N ASP A 484 -0.30 15.49 40.92
CA ASP A 484 -0.34 16.96 40.90
C ASP A 484 -1.71 17.54 41.29
N GLY A 485 -2.65 16.68 41.69
CA GLY A 485 -4.02 17.04 42.09
C GLY A 485 -4.99 17.27 40.93
N ASN A 486 -4.52 17.78 39.79
CA ASN A 486 -5.38 18.10 38.64
C ASN A 486 -5.46 16.95 37.61
N ASN A 487 -4.39 16.18 37.46
CA ASN A 487 -4.24 15.10 36.48
C ASN A 487 -4.25 13.69 37.12
N GLY A 488 -4.48 13.59 38.44
CA GLY A 488 -4.57 12.32 39.16
C GLY A 488 -3.22 11.65 39.45
N LEU A 489 -3.23 10.35 39.78
CA LEU A 489 -2.01 9.58 40.03
C LEU A 489 -1.21 9.35 38.74
N PRO A 490 0.13 9.52 38.74
CA PRO A 490 0.94 9.31 37.55
C PRO A 490 0.83 7.86 37.05
N ARG A 491 0.47 7.68 35.77
CA ARG A 491 0.50 6.36 35.12
C ARG A 491 1.95 5.99 34.80
N THR A 492 2.53 5.10 35.60
CA THR A 492 3.91 4.63 35.47
C THR A 492 4.02 3.43 34.53
N GLY A 493 5.15 3.30 33.84
CA GLY A 493 5.47 2.20 32.94
C GLY A 493 6.91 2.33 32.41
N LYS A 494 7.41 1.30 31.74
CA LYS A 494 8.80 1.26 31.23
C LYS A 494 9.06 2.17 30.01
N THR A 495 8.00 2.72 29.40
CA THR A 495 8.08 3.52 28.16
C THR A 495 7.22 4.78 28.28
N THR A 496 7.66 5.87 27.65
CA THR A 496 6.86 7.08 27.42
C THR A 496 6.22 6.98 26.04
N ASP A 497 4.90 7.16 25.97
CA ASP A 497 4.16 7.06 24.70
C ASP A 497 3.86 8.45 24.14
N ALA A 498 3.93 8.60 22.82
CA ALA A 498 3.55 9.85 22.17
C ALA A 498 2.04 10.14 22.36
N ARG A 499 1.70 11.40 22.67
CA ARG A 499 0.30 11.87 22.84
C ARG A 499 -0.53 11.73 21.55
N GLY A 500 0.11 11.68 20.39
CA GLY A 500 -0.57 11.45 19.13
C GLY A 500 0.40 11.26 17.98
N LEU A 501 0.08 10.33 17.11
CA LEU A 501 0.61 10.19 15.76
C LEU A 501 -0.60 10.24 14.82
N SER A 502 -0.63 11.18 13.88
CA SER A 502 -1.65 11.21 12.84
C SER A 502 -1.17 10.34 11.68
N ALA A 503 -1.85 9.22 11.48
CA ALA A 503 -1.68 8.36 10.32
C ALA A 503 -3.03 7.75 9.98
N PHE A 504 -3.31 7.61 8.68
CA PHE A 504 -4.47 6.90 8.16
C PHE A 504 -4.02 5.57 7.53
N PRO A 505 -3.74 4.52 8.33
CA PRO A 505 -3.39 3.22 7.82
C PRO A 505 -4.60 2.55 7.16
N TYR A 506 -4.39 1.95 5.99
CA TYR A 506 -5.41 1.24 5.23
C TYR A 506 -5.05 -0.24 5.06
N VAL A 507 -6.05 -1.12 5.13
CA VAL A 507 -5.92 -2.54 4.75
C VAL A 507 -6.66 -2.76 3.44
N PHE A 508 -5.93 -3.22 2.42
CA PHE A 508 -6.53 -3.59 1.14
C PHE A 508 -7.31 -4.90 1.28
N ALA A 509 -8.63 -4.85 1.13
CA ALA A 509 -9.51 -6.01 1.12
C ALA A 509 -9.72 -6.42 -0.34
N LYS A 510 -9.23 -7.61 -0.73
CA LYS A 510 -9.09 -8.05 -2.13
C LYS A 510 -10.42 -8.21 -2.91
N ARG A 511 -11.58 -7.82 -2.37
CA ARG A 511 -12.87 -7.95 -3.03
C ARG A 511 -13.94 -7.05 -2.39
N VAL A 512 -14.40 -6.05 -3.13
CA VAL A 512 -15.71 -5.39 -2.94
C VAL A 512 -16.57 -5.92 -4.08
N LEU A 513 -17.48 -6.86 -3.80
CA LEU A 513 -18.45 -7.34 -4.79
C LEU A 513 -19.66 -6.42 -4.81
#